data_AF-A0A7S2F857-F1
#
_entry.id   AF-A0A7S2F857-F1
#
_cell.length_a   1.000
_cell.length_b   1.000
_cell.length_c   1.000
_cell.angle_alpha   90.00
_cell.angle_beta   90.00
_cell.angle_gamma   90.00
#
_symmetry.space_group_name_H-M   'P 1'
#
loop_
_entity.id
_entity.type
_entity.pdbx_description
1 polymer ?
#
loop_
_entity_poly.entity_id
_entity_poly.type
_entity_poly.pdbx_seq_one_letter_code
_entity_poly.pdbx_strand_id
1 'polypeptide(L)'
;MELMEWLLQKGHMVMCSDFSLKALISEWSEEHLGPNPFLKLDMSCDHRFQLDFLPQDLANEEVPQQLQVVGELCADRGMAIVGALGGTIVYTVSPHRARTELYELKVLTVVSEWSGSRAGMPEAMKCSVGTGAGEKRGAAGHVTLTYASGGQILTSMGHWIELSRLDTSLDAVLRAAAHNFGDDEREQVMQEMGGLSSETERRECLQKWSKQMVSKSVPTRMKCRSKFG
;
A
#
# COMPACT_ATOMS: atom_id res chain seq x y z
N MET A 1 -5.21 23.33 2.52
CA MET A 1 -4.82 22.40 3.60
C MET A 1 -5.86 22.33 4.73
N GLU A 2 -6.60 23.40 5.02
CA GLU A 2 -7.68 23.44 6.05
C GLU A 2 -8.66 22.25 6.03
N LEU A 3 -9.18 21.85 4.86
CA LEU A 3 -10.08 20.69 4.78
C LEU A 3 -9.39 19.39 5.23
N MET A 4 -8.12 19.20 4.87
CA MET A 4 -7.36 18.02 5.25
C MET A 4 -7.13 17.99 6.77
N GLU A 5 -6.72 19.11 7.35
CA GLU A 5 -6.61 19.24 8.81
C GLU A 5 -7.93 18.90 9.50
N TRP A 6 -9.04 19.49 9.05
CA TRP A 6 -10.36 19.23 9.61
C TRP A 6 -10.73 17.74 9.55
N LEU A 7 -10.50 17.07 8.41
CA LEU A 7 -10.74 15.63 8.26
C LEU A 7 -9.90 14.82 9.25
N LEU A 8 -8.61 15.15 9.39
CA LEU A 8 -7.71 14.46 10.31
C LEU A 8 -8.13 14.68 11.77
N GLN A 9 -8.50 15.89 12.16
CA GLN A 9 -9.02 16.19 13.49
C GLN A 9 -10.31 15.43 13.81
N LYS A 10 -11.13 15.10 12.80
CA LYS A 10 -12.33 14.25 12.93
C LYS A 10 -12.04 12.75 12.91
N GLY A 11 -10.76 12.34 12.85
CA GLY A 11 -10.38 10.94 12.84
C GLY A 11 -10.52 10.26 11.47
N HIS A 12 -10.73 11.03 10.40
CA HIS A 12 -10.82 10.48 9.05
C HIS A 12 -9.44 10.18 8.47
N MET A 13 -9.43 9.28 7.48
CA MET A 13 -8.27 9.00 6.67
C MET A 13 -8.31 9.83 5.38
N VAL A 14 -7.17 10.38 5.00
CA VAL A 14 -6.96 11.05 3.71
C VAL A 14 -5.88 10.29 2.96
N MET A 15 -6.23 9.76 1.78
CA MET A 15 -5.28 9.06 0.92
C MET A 15 -4.76 9.99 -0.16
N CYS A 16 -3.45 10.01 -0.36
CA CYS A 16 -2.79 10.76 -1.42
C CYS A 16 -1.86 9.85 -2.23
N SER A 17 -2.23 9.60 -3.48
CA SER A 17 -1.48 8.82 -4.45
C SER A 17 -1.03 9.66 -5.65
N ASP A 18 0.16 9.37 -6.16
CA ASP A 18 0.78 9.98 -7.36
C ASP A 18 0.50 11.48 -7.54
N PHE A 19 -0.50 11.88 -8.35
CA PHE A 19 -0.86 13.28 -8.57
C PHE A 19 -1.22 14.05 -7.29
N SER A 20 -2.07 13.46 -6.45
CA SER A 20 -2.48 14.09 -5.19
C SER A 20 -1.32 14.12 -4.18
N LEU A 21 -0.39 13.16 -4.24
CA LEU A 21 0.83 13.18 -3.44
C LEU A 21 1.81 14.26 -3.90
N LYS A 22 1.98 14.45 -5.21
CA LYS A 22 2.78 15.56 -5.78
C LYS A 22 2.26 16.90 -5.27
N ALA A 23 0.94 17.10 -5.30
CA ALA A 23 0.29 18.31 -4.79
C ALA A 23 0.48 18.46 -3.28
N LEU A 24 0.24 17.39 -2.50
CA LEU A 24 0.42 17.39 -1.04
C LEU A 24 1.84 17.78 -0.63
N ILE A 25 2.86 17.22 -1.28
CA ILE A 25 4.27 17.55 -0.98
C ILE A 25 4.58 19.00 -1.35
N SER A 26 4.08 19.49 -2.49
CA SER A 26 4.36 20.84 -2.98
C SER A 26 3.67 21.93 -2.17
N GLU A 27 2.48 21.65 -1.64
CA GLU A 27 1.63 22.61 -0.92
C GLU A 27 1.54 22.29 0.58
N TRP A 28 2.50 21.51 1.08
CA TRP A 28 2.51 21.09 2.48
C TRP A 28 2.48 22.30 3.41
N SER A 29 1.58 22.28 4.39
CA SER A 29 1.48 23.34 5.39
C SER A 29 1.91 22.82 6.76
N GLU A 30 3.05 23.33 7.26
CA GLU A 30 3.53 22.94 8.59
C GLU A 30 2.63 23.41 9.73
N GLU A 31 1.93 24.53 9.53
CA GLU A 31 0.92 25.05 10.45
C GLU A 31 -0.22 24.05 10.66
N HIS A 32 -0.70 23.43 9.58
CA HIS A 32 -1.89 22.56 9.63
C HIS A 32 -1.55 21.07 9.83
N LEU A 33 -0.42 20.61 9.28
CA LEU A 33 -0.08 19.18 9.20
C LEU A 33 1.16 18.80 10.02
N GLY A 34 1.87 19.77 10.59
CA GLY A 34 3.18 19.58 11.21
C GLY A 34 4.32 19.53 10.17
N PRO A 35 5.58 19.29 10.60
CA PRO A 35 6.72 19.26 9.68
C PRO A 35 6.51 18.28 8.51
N ASN A 36 6.99 18.60 7.31
CA ASN A 36 6.87 17.69 6.17
C ASN A 36 7.91 16.56 6.26
N PRO A 37 7.53 15.28 6.37
CA PRO A 37 8.49 14.20 6.36
C PRO A 37 8.84 13.73 4.94
N PHE A 38 8.09 14.13 3.92
CA PHE A 38 8.19 13.59 2.57
C PHE A 38 9.11 14.39 1.68
N LEU A 39 9.85 13.68 0.84
CA LEU A 39 10.72 14.26 -0.16
C LEU A 39 10.46 13.61 -1.52
N LYS A 40 10.03 14.42 -2.49
CA LYS A 40 9.97 14.00 -3.89
C LYS A 40 11.40 13.87 -4.43
N LEU A 41 11.69 12.76 -5.09
CA LEU A 41 12.97 12.55 -5.76
C LEU A 41 12.92 13.10 -7.19
N ASP A 42 14.07 13.50 -7.73
CA ASP A 42 14.21 13.91 -9.13
C ASP A 42 14.27 12.68 -10.06
N MET A 43 13.29 11.80 -9.90
CA MET A 43 13.12 10.54 -10.62
C MET A 43 11.63 10.29 -10.80
N SER A 44 11.29 9.61 -11.89
CA SER A 44 9.94 9.10 -12.14
C SER A 44 9.98 7.60 -12.40
N CYS A 45 8.82 6.98 -12.23
CA CYS A 45 8.58 5.62 -12.66
C CYS A 45 7.63 5.65 -13.86
N ASP A 46 8.02 4.92 -14.90
CA ASP A 46 7.17 4.68 -16.07
C ASP A 46 6.81 3.20 -16.13
N HIS A 47 5.60 2.81 -16.53
CA HIS A 47 5.17 1.42 -16.72
C HIS A 47 4.91 0.59 -15.45
N ARG A 48 5.91 0.36 -14.58
CA ARG A 48 5.74 -0.51 -13.40
C ARG A 48 6.81 -0.36 -12.31
N PHE A 49 6.45 -0.75 -11.09
CA PHE A 49 7.33 -0.86 -9.94
C PHE A 49 6.98 -2.08 -9.06
N GLN A 50 7.95 -2.52 -8.26
CA GLN A 50 7.81 -3.58 -7.28
C GLN A 50 7.65 -2.98 -5.88
N LEU A 51 6.56 -3.34 -5.22
CA LEU A 51 6.34 -3.12 -3.79
C LEU A 51 6.87 -4.31 -3.00
N ASP A 52 7.57 -3.98 -1.94
CA ASP A 52 8.18 -4.91 -1.01
C ASP A 52 7.74 -4.56 0.42
N PHE A 53 7.26 -5.57 1.15
CA PHE A 53 6.72 -5.41 2.49
C PHE A 53 6.84 -6.68 3.31
N LEU A 54 6.59 -6.56 4.62
CA LEU A 54 6.45 -7.67 5.54
C LEU A 54 4.96 -7.95 5.76
N PRO A 55 4.43 -9.11 5.34
CA PRO A 55 3.00 -9.43 5.47
C PRO A 55 2.47 -9.24 6.90
N GLN A 56 3.25 -9.61 7.90
CA GLN A 56 2.89 -9.46 9.31
C GLN A 56 2.75 -8.00 9.75
N ASP A 57 3.52 -7.08 9.17
CA ASP A 57 3.43 -5.65 9.50
C ASP A 57 2.17 -5.02 8.90
N LEU A 58 1.68 -5.59 7.79
CA LEU A 58 0.43 -5.17 7.14
C LEU A 58 -0.81 -5.74 7.82
N ALA A 59 -0.72 -6.79 8.65
CA ALA A 59 -1.86 -7.38 9.35
C ALA A 59 -2.39 -6.53 10.53
N ASN A 60 -1.73 -5.42 10.85
CA ASN A 60 -2.10 -4.54 11.96
C ASN A 60 -3.41 -3.78 11.65
N GLU A 61 -4.29 -3.64 12.64
CA GLU A 61 -5.60 -2.99 12.48
C GLU A 61 -5.55 -1.50 12.10
N GLU A 62 -4.41 -0.83 12.36
CA GLU A 62 -4.17 0.56 11.99
C GLU A 62 -3.76 0.74 10.53
N VAL A 63 -3.44 -0.35 9.84
CA VAL A 63 -3.13 -0.38 8.41
C VAL A 63 -4.44 -0.36 7.60
N PRO A 64 -4.52 0.37 6.49
CA PRO A 64 -5.70 0.34 5.60
C PRO A 64 -6.06 -1.09 5.17
N GLN A 65 -7.35 -1.43 5.13
CA GLN A 65 -7.81 -2.79 4.82
C GLN A 65 -7.27 -3.30 3.47
N GLN A 66 -7.18 -2.45 2.45
CA GLN A 66 -6.57 -2.81 1.17
C GLN A 66 -5.15 -3.37 1.32
N LEU A 67 -4.32 -2.76 2.18
CA LEU A 67 -2.97 -3.23 2.45
C LEU A 67 -2.96 -4.49 3.31
N GLN A 68 -3.90 -4.65 4.26
CA GLN A 68 -4.07 -5.90 5.01
C GLN A 68 -4.33 -7.07 4.06
N VAL A 69 -5.27 -6.90 3.13
CA VAL A 69 -5.60 -7.92 2.12
C VAL A 69 -4.42 -8.21 1.19
N VAL A 70 -3.66 -7.20 0.77
CA VAL A 70 -2.40 -7.42 0.02
C VAL A 70 -1.40 -8.23 0.85
N GLY A 71 -1.27 -7.95 2.15
CA GLY A 71 -0.45 -8.72 3.08
C GLY A 71 -0.87 -10.20 3.14
N GLU A 72 -2.17 -10.47 3.27
CA GLU A 72 -2.71 -11.83 3.32
C GLU A 72 -2.51 -12.59 2.00
N LEU A 73 -2.77 -11.93 0.87
CA LEU A 73 -2.61 -12.49 -0.47
C LEU A 73 -1.14 -12.81 -0.78
N CYS A 74 -0.21 -12.00 -0.27
CA CYS A 74 1.23 -12.14 -0.50
C CYS A 74 1.99 -12.69 0.71
N ALA A 75 1.33 -13.51 1.54
CA ALA A 75 1.87 -14.00 2.81
C ALA A 75 3.25 -14.68 2.72
N ASP A 76 3.56 -15.31 1.59
CA ASP A 76 4.78 -16.11 1.44
C ASP A 76 6.03 -15.26 1.14
N ARG A 77 5.90 -14.16 0.39
CA ARG A 77 7.04 -13.35 -0.08
C ARG A 77 6.94 -11.87 0.25
N GLY A 78 5.74 -11.34 0.49
CA GLY A 78 5.49 -9.92 0.75
C GLY A 78 5.87 -9.00 -0.41
N MET A 79 5.42 -9.35 -1.63
CA MET A 79 5.79 -8.62 -2.85
C MET A 79 4.58 -8.44 -3.77
N ALA A 80 4.45 -7.26 -4.37
CA ALA A 80 3.45 -6.96 -5.40
C ALA A 80 4.06 -6.14 -6.54
N ILE A 81 3.60 -6.36 -7.78
CA ILE A 81 3.97 -5.54 -8.95
C ILE A 81 2.79 -4.65 -9.32
N VAL A 82 3.06 -3.35 -9.38
CA VAL A 82 2.04 -2.33 -9.67
C VAL A 82 2.42 -1.62 -10.97
N GLY A 83 1.43 -1.40 -11.82
CA GLY A 83 1.55 -0.56 -13.00
C GLY A 83 1.76 0.91 -12.60
N ALA A 84 2.44 1.65 -13.46
CA ALA A 84 2.65 3.07 -13.30
C ALA A 84 2.35 3.77 -14.62
N LEU A 85 1.57 4.84 -14.55
CA LEU A 85 1.43 5.77 -15.66
C LEU A 85 2.76 6.51 -15.87
N GLY A 86 2.96 7.05 -17.07
CA GLY A 86 4.16 7.83 -17.36
C GLY A 86 4.29 9.01 -16.39
N GLY A 87 5.48 9.17 -15.80
CA GLY A 87 5.76 10.25 -14.85
C GLY A 87 5.20 10.03 -13.45
N THR A 88 4.87 8.80 -13.05
CA THR A 88 4.49 8.49 -11.65
C THR A 88 5.63 8.91 -10.71
N ILE A 89 5.27 9.58 -9.60
CA ILE A 89 6.24 10.09 -8.62
C ILE A 89 7.12 8.97 -8.05
N VAL A 90 8.38 9.27 -7.76
CA VAL A 90 9.16 8.52 -6.77
C VAL A 90 9.43 9.44 -5.59
N TYR A 91 9.15 8.98 -4.37
CA TYR A 91 9.32 9.76 -3.15
C TYR A 91 9.95 8.94 -2.04
N THR A 92 10.41 9.62 -0.99
CA THR A 92 10.94 8.99 0.22
C THR A 92 10.54 9.76 1.47
N VAL A 93 10.89 9.21 2.62
CA VAL A 93 10.89 9.92 3.90
C VAL A 93 12.26 10.57 4.10
N SER A 94 12.29 11.87 4.35
CA SER A 94 13.53 12.62 4.54
C SER A 94 14.35 12.03 5.69
N PRO A 95 15.64 11.69 5.46
CA PRO A 95 16.53 11.24 6.53
C PRO A 95 16.84 12.36 7.53
N HIS A 96 16.62 13.61 7.13
CA HIS A 96 16.81 14.80 7.95
C HIS A 96 15.49 15.42 8.42
N ARG A 97 14.40 14.62 8.46
CA ARG A 97 13.10 15.11 8.92
C ARG A 97 13.19 15.66 10.34
N ALA A 98 12.46 16.75 10.61
CA ALA A 98 12.29 17.25 11.96
C ALA A 98 11.57 16.19 12.82
N ARG A 99 12.00 16.06 14.07
CA ARG A 99 11.24 15.28 15.07
C ARG A 99 9.97 16.05 15.40
N THR A 100 8.88 15.33 15.59
CA THR A 100 7.57 15.90 15.93
C THR A 100 6.77 14.89 16.75
N GLU A 101 5.90 15.41 17.60
CA GLU A 101 4.91 14.64 18.37
C GLU A 101 3.51 14.73 17.75
N LEU A 102 3.34 15.52 16.68
CA LEU A 102 2.03 15.76 16.05
C LEU A 102 1.49 14.53 15.34
N TYR A 103 2.37 13.68 14.81
CA TYR A 103 1.99 12.44 14.16
C TYR A 103 3.06 11.36 14.36
N GLU A 104 2.62 10.11 14.32
CA GLU A 104 3.49 8.94 14.18
C GLU A 104 3.66 8.61 12.70
N LEU A 105 4.91 8.45 12.26
CA LEU A 105 5.24 8.05 10.90
C LEU A 105 5.56 6.55 10.84
N LYS A 106 4.90 5.81 9.95
CA LYS A 106 5.21 4.40 9.67
C LYS A 106 5.32 4.16 8.17
N VAL A 107 6.44 3.58 7.74
CA VAL A 107 6.58 3.04 6.38
C VAL A 107 5.96 1.65 6.38
N LEU A 108 5.01 1.40 5.48
CA LEU A 108 4.29 0.13 5.38
C LEU A 108 4.83 -0.75 4.25
N THR A 109 5.27 -0.13 3.16
CA THR A 109 5.89 -0.82 2.04
C THR A 109 6.99 0.04 1.45
N VAL A 110 8.00 -0.58 0.85
CA VAL A 110 9.04 0.09 0.08
C VAL A 110 8.92 -0.25 -1.41
N VAL A 111 9.48 0.60 -2.26
CA VAL A 111 9.66 0.33 -3.69
C VAL A 111 11.12 -0.01 -3.93
N SER A 112 11.39 -1.30 -4.10
CA SER A 112 12.74 -1.85 -4.27
C SER A 112 13.23 -1.75 -5.71
N GLU A 113 12.30 -1.85 -6.66
CA GLU A 113 12.58 -1.80 -8.10
C GLU A 113 11.52 -0.98 -8.82
N TRP A 114 11.94 -0.19 -9.81
CA TRP A 114 11.02 0.48 -10.73
C TRP A 114 11.69 0.72 -12.09
N SER A 115 10.86 0.72 -13.11
CA SER A 115 11.27 1.00 -14.48
C SER A 115 11.79 2.45 -14.62
N GLY A 116 12.92 2.61 -15.30
CA GLY A 116 13.57 3.91 -15.48
C GLY A 116 14.68 4.21 -14.47
N SER A 117 14.83 3.40 -13.42
CA SER A 117 15.94 3.53 -12.46
C SER A 117 17.26 3.07 -13.09
N ARG A 118 18.10 4.01 -13.57
CA ARG A 118 19.44 3.70 -14.11
C ARG A 118 20.54 3.81 -13.05
N ALA A 119 20.36 4.71 -12.09
CA ALA A 119 21.24 4.88 -10.94
C ALA A 119 20.39 4.58 -9.72
N GLY A 120 20.69 3.49 -9.01
CA GLY A 120 19.94 3.11 -7.82
C GLY A 120 19.87 4.26 -6.80
N MET A 121 18.85 4.23 -5.95
CA MET A 121 18.64 5.22 -4.90
C MET A 121 19.80 5.23 -3.90
N PRO A 122 20.32 6.41 -3.48
CA PRO A 122 21.32 6.48 -2.42
C PRO A 122 20.85 5.79 -1.15
N GLU A 123 21.74 5.03 -0.50
CA GLU A 123 21.41 4.25 0.71
C GLU A 123 20.82 5.09 1.84
N ALA A 124 21.33 6.31 2.04
CA ALA A 124 20.85 7.24 3.06
C ALA A 124 19.41 7.72 2.81
N MET A 125 18.90 7.56 1.59
CA MET A 125 17.56 8.00 1.21
C MET A 125 16.55 6.85 1.23
N LYS A 126 17.00 5.60 1.34
CA LYS A 126 16.10 4.43 1.35
C LYS A 126 15.33 4.35 2.66
N CYS A 127 14.02 4.17 2.53
CA CYS A 127 13.16 3.71 3.62
C CYS A 127 13.44 2.23 3.91
N SER A 128 13.06 1.79 5.11
CA SER A 128 13.06 0.38 5.49
C SER A 128 11.72 -0.05 6.09
N VAL A 129 11.41 -1.33 5.91
CA VAL A 129 10.35 -2.06 6.62
C VAL A 129 10.96 -3.33 7.21
N GLY A 130 10.60 -3.63 8.46
CA GLY A 130 11.24 -4.68 9.24
C GLY A 130 12.61 -4.31 9.80
N THR A 131 13.28 -5.31 10.38
CA THR A 131 14.64 -5.21 10.92
C THR A 131 15.41 -6.51 10.70
N GLY A 132 16.75 -6.44 10.72
CA GLY A 132 17.61 -7.62 10.63
C GLY A 132 17.56 -8.32 9.26
N ALA A 133 17.64 -9.65 9.24
CA ALA A 133 17.75 -10.44 8.01
C ALA A 133 16.51 -10.38 7.09
N GLY A 134 15.36 -9.96 7.61
CA GLY A 134 14.12 -9.77 6.85
C GLY A 134 13.85 -8.32 6.43
N GLU A 135 14.77 -7.39 6.71
CA GLU A 135 14.59 -5.98 6.34
C GLU A 135 14.48 -5.82 4.82
N LYS A 136 13.47 -5.07 4.38
CA LYS A 136 13.32 -4.66 2.99
C LYS A 136 13.55 -3.16 2.88
N ARG A 137 14.30 -2.74 1.85
CA ARG A 137 14.73 -1.34 1.68
C ARG A 137 14.49 -0.83 0.26
N GLY A 138 14.13 0.44 0.14
CA GLY A 138 13.83 1.06 -1.15
C GLY A 138 13.28 2.47 -1.02
N ALA A 139 12.71 3.01 -2.09
CA ALA A 139 11.94 4.25 -2.02
C ALA A 139 10.66 4.03 -1.19
N ALA A 140 9.97 5.11 -0.78
CA ALA A 140 8.71 4.96 -0.07
C ALA A 140 7.63 4.41 -1.02
N GLY A 141 7.02 3.28 -0.66
CA GLY A 141 5.82 2.78 -1.33
C GLY A 141 4.58 3.36 -0.69
N HIS A 142 4.27 2.87 0.51
CA HIS A 142 3.19 3.36 1.34
C HIS A 142 3.74 3.88 2.67
N VAL A 143 3.31 5.07 3.06
CA VAL A 143 3.66 5.67 4.35
C VAL A 143 2.40 6.21 4.99
N THR A 144 2.27 6.01 6.29
CA THR A 144 1.19 6.58 7.08
C THR A 144 1.70 7.60 8.06
N LEU A 145 1.00 8.73 8.17
CA LEU A 145 1.11 9.67 9.29
C LEU A 145 -0.15 9.57 10.13
N THR A 146 -0.04 9.09 11.36
CA THR A 146 -1.17 8.93 12.29
C THR A 146 -1.15 10.06 13.31
N TYR A 147 -2.20 10.88 13.34
CA TYR A 147 -2.34 12.00 14.27
C TYR A 147 -2.99 11.54 15.59
N ALA A 148 -2.77 12.30 16.66
CA ALA A 148 -3.33 11.99 17.99
C ALA A 148 -4.87 11.91 18.02
N SER A 149 -5.55 12.57 17.08
CA SER A 149 -7.01 12.48 16.86
C SER A 149 -7.48 11.12 16.33
N GLY A 150 -6.55 10.25 15.91
CA GLY A 150 -6.83 9.02 15.18
C GLY A 150 -6.91 9.20 13.65
N GLY A 151 -6.88 10.46 13.16
CA GLY A 151 -6.85 10.76 11.74
C GLY A 151 -5.54 10.30 11.10
N GLN A 152 -5.58 9.93 9.82
CA GLN A 152 -4.40 9.40 9.13
C GLN A 152 -4.23 9.97 7.74
N ILE A 153 -3.01 10.37 7.37
CA ILE A 153 -2.62 10.54 5.98
C ILE A 153 -1.99 9.23 5.51
N LEU A 154 -2.51 8.65 4.44
CA LEU A 154 -1.89 7.53 3.75
C LEU A 154 -1.33 8.02 2.41
N THR A 155 -0.02 7.96 2.24
CA THR A 155 0.63 8.27 0.95
C THR A 155 0.92 6.99 0.19
N SER A 156 0.78 7.02 -1.14
CA SER A 156 1.19 5.93 -2.02
C SER A 156 1.92 6.44 -3.25
N MET A 157 2.96 5.70 -3.68
CA MET A 157 3.66 5.98 -4.92
C MET A 157 2.73 5.86 -6.15
N GLY A 158 1.85 4.86 -6.15
CA GLY A 158 0.95 4.58 -7.28
C GLY A 158 -0.50 4.42 -6.84
N HIS A 159 -1.33 3.91 -7.76
CA HIS A 159 -2.75 3.65 -7.52
C HIS A 159 -3.04 2.16 -7.50
N TRP A 160 -3.89 1.70 -6.60
CA TRP A 160 -4.30 0.28 -6.54
C TRP A 160 -5.04 -0.20 -7.78
N ILE A 161 -5.71 0.69 -8.51
CA ILE A 161 -6.35 0.35 -9.78
C ILE A 161 -5.34 -0.19 -10.82
N GLU A 162 -4.06 0.17 -10.66
CA GLU A 162 -2.97 -0.26 -11.52
C GLU A 162 -2.32 -1.56 -11.04
N LEU A 163 -2.91 -2.28 -10.08
CA LEU A 163 -2.34 -3.53 -9.57
C LEU A 163 -2.21 -4.58 -10.68
N SER A 164 -0.97 -4.88 -11.05
CA SER A 164 -0.68 -5.69 -12.24
C SER A 164 -0.48 -7.17 -11.91
N ARG A 165 0.22 -7.49 -10.82
CA ARG A 165 0.52 -8.85 -10.39
C ARG A 165 0.75 -8.92 -8.89
N LEU A 166 0.13 -9.90 -8.25
CA LEU A 166 0.38 -10.26 -6.85
C LEU A 166 1.15 -11.59 -6.81
N ASP A 167 2.16 -11.69 -5.95
CA ASP A 167 2.80 -12.97 -5.69
C ASP A 167 1.98 -13.73 -4.66
N THR A 168 1.16 -14.67 -5.13
CA THR A 168 0.11 -15.30 -4.31
C THR A 168 -0.06 -16.77 -4.68
N SER A 169 -0.61 -17.54 -3.73
CA SER A 169 -0.94 -18.96 -3.87
C SER A 169 -2.45 -19.15 -3.76
N LEU A 170 -2.96 -20.30 -4.24
CA LEU A 170 -4.38 -20.64 -4.10
C LEU A 170 -4.82 -20.60 -2.64
N ASP A 171 -4.01 -21.18 -1.74
CA ASP A 171 -4.34 -21.19 -0.31
C ASP A 171 -4.39 -19.78 0.28
N ALA A 172 -3.50 -18.87 -0.15
CA ALA A 172 -3.54 -17.48 0.28
C ALA A 172 -4.83 -16.77 -0.18
N VAL A 173 -5.24 -16.98 -1.44
CA VAL A 173 -6.49 -16.42 -1.97
C VAL A 173 -7.72 -16.98 -1.25
N LEU A 174 -7.77 -18.30 -1.02
CA LEU A 174 -8.91 -18.92 -0.32
C LEU A 174 -9.01 -18.46 1.14
N ARG A 175 -7.88 -18.31 1.83
CA ARG A 175 -7.85 -17.76 3.18
C ARG A 175 -8.32 -16.30 3.21
N ALA A 176 -7.78 -15.45 2.32
CA ALA A 176 -8.16 -14.04 2.25
C ALA A 176 -9.64 -13.87 1.88
N ALA A 177 -10.18 -14.71 0.98
CA ALA A 177 -11.59 -14.75 0.61
C ALA A 177 -12.47 -15.00 1.83
N ALA A 178 -12.23 -16.11 2.53
CA ALA A 178 -13.02 -16.49 3.70
C ALA A 178 -12.92 -15.47 4.83
N HIS A 179 -11.70 -14.98 5.10
CA HIS A 179 -11.44 -14.05 6.19
C HIS A 179 -12.11 -12.68 5.98
N ASN A 180 -12.04 -12.12 4.77
CA ASN A 180 -12.48 -10.73 4.52
C ASN A 180 -13.88 -10.62 3.89
N PHE A 181 -14.33 -11.66 3.19
CA PHE A 181 -15.56 -11.63 2.38
C PHE A 181 -16.53 -12.77 2.67
N GLY A 182 -16.14 -13.74 3.51
CA GLY A 182 -16.98 -14.86 3.93
C GLY A 182 -16.81 -16.13 3.09
N ASP A 183 -17.39 -17.23 3.57
CA ASP A 183 -17.25 -18.55 2.95
C ASP A 183 -17.87 -18.62 1.53
N ASP A 184 -18.93 -17.86 1.27
CA ASP A 184 -19.55 -17.78 -0.06
C ASP A 184 -18.55 -17.31 -1.14
N GLU A 185 -17.71 -16.31 -0.83
CA GLU A 185 -16.69 -15.81 -1.75
C GLU A 185 -15.59 -16.86 -1.97
N ARG A 186 -15.20 -17.60 -0.90
CA ARG A 186 -14.26 -18.72 -1.01
C ARG A 186 -14.81 -19.82 -1.93
N GLU A 187 -16.08 -20.18 -1.77
CA GLU A 187 -16.73 -21.21 -2.60
C GLU A 187 -16.80 -20.79 -4.07
N GLN A 188 -17.10 -19.52 -4.37
CA GLN A 188 -17.06 -19.00 -5.73
C GLN A 188 -15.67 -19.13 -6.37
N VAL A 189 -14.61 -18.79 -5.62
CA VAL A 189 -13.22 -18.94 -6.09
C VAL A 189 -12.92 -20.42 -6.39
N MET A 190 -13.31 -21.33 -5.48
CA MET A 190 -13.09 -22.77 -5.66
C MET A 190 -13.85 -23.32 -6.87
N GLN A 191 -15.10 -22.90 -7.07
CA GLN A 191 -15.92 -23.33 -8.19
C GLN A 191 -15.34 -22.87 -9.52
N GLU A 192 -14.94 -21.59 -9.63
CA GLU A 192 -14.32 -21.07 -10.84
C GLU A 192 -13.00 -21.79 -11.14
N MET A 193 -12.14 -22.00 -10.13
CA MET A 193 -10.87 -22.72 -10.27
C MET A 193 -11.04 -24.19 -10.65
N GLY A 194 -12.06 -24.87 -10.12
CA GLY A 194 -12.37 -26.26 -10.40
C GLY A 194 -12.79 -26.51 -11.85
N GLY A 195 -13.31 -25.48 -12.54
CA GLY A 195 -13.67 -25.54 -13.96
C GLY A 195 -12.49 -25.35 -14.93
N LEU A 196 -11.30 -25.00 -14.44
CA LEU A 196 -10.15 -24.66 -15.29
C LEU A 196 -9.22 -25.87 -15.48
N SER A 197 -8.82 -26.07 -16.74
CA SER A 197 -8.07 -27.26 -17.15
C SER A 197 -6.56 -27.04 -17.23
N SER A 198 -6.13 -25.80 -17.52
CA SER A 198 -4.71 -25.46 -17.67
C SER A 198 -4.16 -24.67 -16.48
N GLU A 199 -2.86 -24.80 -16.25
CA GLU A 199 -2.14 -24.04 -15.22
C GLU A 199 -2.14 -22.52 -15.52
N THR A 200 -2.09 -22.14 -16.80
CA THR A 200 -2.15 -20.73 -17.22
C THR A 200 -3.50 -20.11 -16.87
N GLU A 201 -4.61 -20.75 -17.20
CA GLU A 201 -5.96 -20.27 -16.85
C GLU A 201 -6.12 -20.16 -15.33
N ARG A 202 -5.65 -21.16 -14.57
CA ARG A 202 -5.67 -21.14 -13.10
C ARG A 202 -4.89 -19.96 -12.54
N ARG A 203 -3.71 -19.67 -13.09
CA ARG A 203 -2.89 -18.53 -12.66
C ARG A 203 -3.57 -17.20 -12.99
N GLU A 204 -4.20 -17.07 -14.15
CA GLU A 204 -4.93 -15.87 -14.55
C GLU A 204 -6.17 -15.64 -13.69
N CYS A 205 -6.94 -16.71 -13.41
CA CYS A 205 -8.08 -16.67 -12.51
C CYS A 205 -7.66 -16.25 -11.09
N LEU A 206 -6.55 -16.80 -10.59
CA LEU A 206 -5.99 -16.42 -9.30
C LEU A 206 -5.63 -14.92 -9.24
N GLN A 207 -4.99 -14.39 -10.29
CA GLN A 207 -4.68 -12.97 -10.38
C GLN A 207 -5.94 -12.09 -10.46
N LYS A 208 -6.96 -12.53 -11.22
CA LYS A 208 -8.25 -11.85 -11.30
C LYS A 208 -8.90 -11.73 -9.91
N TRP A 209 -9.03 -12.83 -9.19
CA TRP A 209 -9.64 -12.85 -7.85
C TRP A 209 -8.85 -12.01 -6.85
N SER A 210 -7.52 -12.13 -6.87
CA SER A 210 -6.65 -11.36 -5.97
C SER A 210 -6.80 -9.85 -6.18
N LYS A 211 -6.82 -9.38 -7.44
CA LYS A 211 -7.05 -7.97 -7.77
C LYS A 211 -8.45 -7.50 -7.37
N GLN A 212 -9.46 -8.36 -7.55
CA GLN A 212 -10.83 -8.07 -7.18
C GLN A 212 -10.97 -7.90 -5.67
N MET A 213 -10.34 -8.76 -4.86
CA MET A 213 -10.36 -8.65 -3.39
C MET A 213 -9.71 -7.34 -2.91
N VAL A 214 -8.55 -6.97 -3.45
CA VAL A 214 -7.92 -5.68 -3.12
C VAL A 214 -8.82 -4.51 -3.52
N SER A 215 -9.39 -4.55 -4.72
CA SER A 215 -10.28 -3.48 -5.22
C SER A 215 -11.59 -3.35 -4.44
N LYS A 216 -12.15 -4.46 -3.95
CA LYS A 216 -13.37 -4.48 -3.12
C LYS A 216 -13.12 -3.98 -1.69
N SER A 217 -11.88 -4.05 -1.21
CA SER A 217 -11.52 -3.66 0.16
C SER A 217 -11.54 -2.15 0.32
N VAL A 218 -11.98 -1.66 1.49
CA VAL A 218 -12.04 -0.22 1.72
C VAL A 218 -10.65 0.38 1.94
N PRO A 219 -10.34 1.57 1.41
CA PRO A 219 -9.05 2.23 1.57
C PRO A 219 -8.91 2.89 2.95
N THR A 220 -9.44 2.27 4.01
CA THR A 220 -9.50 2.85 5.37
C THR A 220 -9.23 1.78 6.43
N ARG A 221 -9.04 2.22 7.68
CA ARG A 221 -8.98 1.35 8.86
C ARG A 221 -10.32 0.71 9.23
N MET A 222 -11.44 1.21 8.68
CA MET A 222 -12.75 0.65 9.01
C MET A 222 -12.84 -0.74 8.41
N LYS A 223 -12.80 -1.77 9.25
CA LYS A 223 -13.27 -3.09 8.82
C LYS A 223 -14.72 -2.92 8.40
N CYS A 224 -15.07 -3.37 7.20
CA CYS A 224 -16.48 -3.57 6.86
C CYS A 224 -17.05 -4.48 7.95
N ARG A 225 -17.75 -3.91 8.93
CA ARG A 225 -18.59 -4.69 9.82
C ARG A 225 -19.57 -5.39 8.89
N SER A 226 -19.49 -6.72 8.82
CA SER A 226 -20.53 -7.50 8.18
C SER A 226 -21.87 -6.98 8.71
N LYS A 227 -22.84 -6.74 7.83
CA LYS A 227 -24.20 -6.29 8.20
C LYS A 227 -24.96 -7.31 9.08
N PHE A 228 -24.29 -8.34 9.57
CA PHE A 228 -24.78 -9.33 10.50
C PHE A 228 -23.73 -9.50 11.59
N GLY A 229 -23.98 -8.81 12.71
CA GLY A 229 -23.23 -8.85 13.96
C GLY A 229 -24.07 -8.17 15.03
#